data_AF-A0AAP8QFU9-F1
#
_entry.id   AF-A0AAP8QFU9-F1
#
_cell.length_a   1.000
_cell.length_b   1.000
_cell.length_c   1.000
_cell.angle_alpha   90.00
_cell.angle_beta   90.00
_cell.angle_gamma   90.00
#
_symmetry.space_group_name_H-M   'P 1'
#
loop_
_entity.id
_entity.type
_entity.pdbx_description
1 polymer ?
#
loop_
_entity_poly.entity_id
_entity_poly.type
_entity_poly.pdbx_seq_one_letter_code
_entity_poly.pdbx_strand_id
1 'polypeptide(L)'
;MNASKLAKKIKRIIDRHIKQKGYEVEAVLQTLTEEKMSSGLSIIDNAPPELIKEAIKIVVTGHSIDEEATALGDNPVQKLEFISIETGSETPEKRVEEGKVLIYDGKQFNIILASPATLAGELIIKECQARSMP
;
A
#
# COMPACT_ATOMS: atom_id res chain seq x y z
N MET A 1 16.20 21.46 20.55
CA MET A 1 14.78 21.10 20.30
C MET A 1 14.75 19.67 19.77
N ASN A 2 14.02 18.74 20.40
CA ASN A 2 14.05 17.31 20.06
C ASN A 2 13.28 17.01 18.77
N ALA A 3 13.90 16.29 17.83
CA ALA A 3 13.31 15.85 16.56
C ALA A 3 11.95 15.16 16.75
N SER A 4 11.81 14.31 17.77
CA SER A 4 10.54 13.61 18.04
C SER A 4 9.37 14.53 18.43
N LYS A 5 9.65 15.70 19.05
CA LYS A 5 8.59 16.70 19.33
C LYS A 5 8.16 17.39 18.04
N LEU A 6 9.08 17.60 17.10
CA LEU A 6 8.79 18.15 15.78
C LEU A 6 7.98 17.14 14.95
N ALA A 7 8.41 15.87 14.92
CA ALA A 7 7.72 14.79 14.23
C ALA A 7 6.29 14.59 14.76
N LYS A 8 6.08 14.61 16.09
CA LYS A 8 4.72 14.57 16.67
C LYS A 8 3.85 15.75 16.27
N LYS A 9 4.43 16.96 16.19
CA LYS A 9 3.70 18.17 15.80
C LYS A 9 3.36 18.16 14.30
N ILE A 10 4.31 17.75 13.47
CA ILE A 10 4.15 17.57 12.03
C ILE A 10 3.11 16.47 11.76
N LYS A 11 3.21 15.31 12.42
CA LYS A 11 2.22 14.24 12.34
C LYS A 11 0.81 14.73 12.65
N ARG A 12 0.62 15.52 13.72
CA ARG A 12 -0.71 16.10 14.03
C ARG A 12 -1.24 17.05 12.97
N ILE A 13 -0.37 17.85 12.36
CA ILE A 13 -0.76 18.78 11.29
C ILE A 13 -1.13 18.00 10.02
N ILE A 14 -0.32 16.99 9.70
CA ILE A 14 -0.51 16.12 8.55
C ILE A 14 -1.75 15.25 8.74
N ASP A 15 -1.93 14.58 9.86
CA ASP A 15 -3.14 13.83 10.19
C ASP A 15 -4.38 14.72 10.01
N ARG A 16 -4.32 15.98 10.45
CA ARG A 16 -5.42 16.93 10.24
C ARG A 16 -5.62 17.26 8.77
N HIS A 17 -4.55 17.52 8.02
CA HIS A 17 -4.62 17.94 6.62
C HIS A 17 -4.99 16.77 5.67
N ILE A 18 -4.49 15.58 5.96
CA ILE A 18 -4.79 14.33 5.26
C ILE A 18 -6.24 13.90 5.55
N LYS A 19 -6.71 13.97 6.81
CA LYS A 19 -8.14 13.75 7.14
C LYS A 19 -9.08 14.80 6.58
N GLN A 20 -8.57 15.97 6.21
CA GLN A 20 -9.36 16.98 5.48
C GLN A 20 -9.45 16.65 3.98
N LYS A 21 -8.50 15.88 3.43
CA LYS A 21 -8.45 15.48 2.02
C LYS A 21 -9.10 14.13 1.74
N GLY A 22 -9.28 13.29 2.76
CA GLY A 22 -9.74 11.92 2.63
C GLY A 22 -10.25 11.33 3.94
N TYR A 23 -10.63 10.06 3.94
CA TYR A 23 -11.10 9.36 5.13
C TYR A 23 -10.19 8.17 5.47
N GLU A 24 -9.99 7.95 6.77
CA GLU A 24 -9.12 6.89 7.31
C GLU A 24 -9.88 5.57 7.37
N VAL A 25 -9.29 4.51 6.81
CA VAL A 25 -9.88 3.17 6.75
C VAL A 25 -8.84 2.11 7.06
N GLU A 26 -9.32 0.98 7.56
CA GLU A 26 -8.52 -0.24 7.68
C GLU A 26 -8.64 -1.02 6.38
N ALA A 27 -7.50 -1.32 5.77
CA ALA A 27 -7.37 -2.15 4.58
C ALA A 27 -6.44 -3.32 4.88
N VAL A 28 -6.50 -4.38 4.07
CA VAL A 28 -5.64 -5.55 4.26
C VAL A 28 -4.58 -5.54 3.17
N LEU A 29 -3.32 -5.48 3.57
CA LEU A 29 -2.20 -5.66 2.66
C LEU A 29 -1.87 -7.14 2.57
N GLN A 30 -1.90 -7.66 1.35
CA GLN A 30 -1.55 -9.03 1.03
C GLN A 30 -0.19 -9.05 0.35
N THR A 31 0.77 -9.72 0.99
CA THR A 31 2.10 -9.96 0.43
C THR A 31 2.14 -11.39 -0.09
N LEU A 32 2.50 -11.54 -1.37
CA LEU A 32 2.88 -12.82 -1.95
C LEU A 32 4.31 -13.09 -1.50
N THR A 33 4.51 -14.09 -0.64
CA THR A 33 5.87 -14.53 -0.29
C THR A 33 6.43 -15.26 -1.50
N GLU A 34 7.34 -14.62 -2.24
CA GLU A 34 8.09 -15.33 -3.28
C GLU A 34 8.84 -16.51 -2.67
N GLU A 35 8.86 -17.60 -3.44
CA GLU A 35 9.51 -18.86 -3.14
C GLU A 35 10.83 -18.63 -2.39
N LYS A 36 11.03 -19.37 -1.29
CA LYS A 36 12.37 -19.57 -0.75
C LYS A 36 13.21 -20.16 -1.88
N MET A 37 13.94 -19.34 -2.62
CA MET A 37 15.02 -19.81 -3.48
C MET A 37 16.13 -20.33 -2.58
N SER A 38 15.95 -21.56 -2.09
CA SER A 38 17.05 -22.33 -1.53
C SER A 38 17.98 -22.66 -2.70
N SER A 39 19.08 -21.91 -2.80
CA SER A 39 20.24 -22.28 -3.61
C SER A 39 20.65 -23.71 -3.28
N GLY A 40 20.27 -24.65 -4.14
CA GLY A 40 20.61 -26.05 -4.02
C GLY A 40 19.47 -26.94 -4.49
N LEU A 41 19.56 -27.39 -5.76
CA LEU A 41 18.90 -28.56 -6.34
C LEU A 41 17.92 -29.28 -5.40
N SER A 42 16.68 -28.84 -5.29
CA SER A 42 15.68 -29.52 -4.46
C SER A 42 14.27 -29.23 -4.97
N ILE A 43 13.68 -30.29 -5.51
CA ILE A 43 12.26 -30.68 -5.48
C ILE A 43 11.26 -29.51 -5.56
N ILE A 44 10.51 -29.48 -6.67
CA ILE A 44 9.32 -28.65 -6.87
C ILE A 44 8.29 -29.05 -5.80
N ASP A 45 8.36 -28.42 -4.63
CA ASP A 45 7.32 -28.47 -3.63
C ASP A 45 6.20 -27.55 -4.13
N ASN A 46 5.15 -28.15 -4.71
CA ASN A 46 3.92 -27.49 -5.14
C ASN A 46 3.07 -27.01 -3.94
N ALA A 47 3.70 -26.48 -2.89
CA ALA A 47 2.97 -25.80 -1.83
C ALA A 47 2.54 -24.42 -2.37
N PRO A 48 1.23 -24.10 -2.38
CA PRO A 48 0.80 -22.76 -2.78
C PRO A 48 1.49 -21.73 -1.87
N PRO A 49 1.98 -20.61 -2.43
CA PRO A 49 2.71 -19.61 -1.66
C PRO A 49 1.86 -19.14 -0.48
N GLU A 50 2.45 -19.09 0.71
CA GLU A 50 1.77 -18.59 1.89
C GLU A 50 1.41 -17.11 1.67
N LEU A 51 0.12 -16.81 1.80
CA LEU A 51 -0.44 -15.48 1.65
C LEU A 51 -0.45 -14.81 3.02
N ILE A 52 0.45 -13.86 3.24
CA ILE A 52 0.45 -13.08 4.48
C ILE A 52 -0.50 -11.90 4.30
N LYS A 53 -1.50 -11.81 5.18
CA LYS A 53 -2.50 -10.75 5.21
C LYS A 53 -2.33 -9.92 6.47
N GLU A 54 -2.01 -8.65 6.32
CA GLU A 54 -1.81 -7.72 7.43
C GLU A 54 -2.78 -6.55 7.33
N ALA A 55 -3.42 -6.22 8.46
CA ALA A 55 -4.28 -5.04 8.53
C ALA A 55 -3.41 -3.78 8.63
N ILE A 56 -3.60 -2.85 7.69
CA ILE A 56 -2.93 -1.56 7.64
C ILE A 56 -3.95 -0.43 7.66
N LYS A 57 -3.53 0.73 8.16
CA LYS A 57 -4.33 1.96 8.10
C LYS A 57 -3.90 2.78 6.93
N ILE A 58 -4.87 3.14 6.09
CA ILE A 58 -4.65 4.01 4.93
C ILE A 58 -5.61 5.19 5.01
N VAL A 59 -5.25 6.28 4.35
CA VAL A 59 -6.18 7.38 4.10
C VAL A 59 -6.52 7.41 2.63
N VAL A 60 -7.77 7.12 2.30
CA VAL A 60 -8.25 7.15 0.91
C VAL A 60 -8.46 8.59 0.51
N THR A 61 -7.72 9.03 -0.52
CA THR A 61 -7.74 10.42 -1.02
C THR A 61 -8.55 10.57 -2.29
N GLY A 62 -8.77 9.49 -3.05
CA GLY A 62 -9.52 9.54 -4.30
C GLY A 62 -9.83 8.19 -4.88
N HIS A 63 -10.88 8.15 -5.69
CA HIS A 63 -11.16 7.06 -6.62
C HIS A 63 -11.22 7.67 -8.02
N SER A 64 -10.47 7.08 -8.94
CA SER A 64 -10.44 7.48 -10.34
C SER A 64 -10.81 6.26 -11.19
N ILE A 65 -11.45 6.46 -12.33
CA ILE A 65 -11.71 5.38 -13.28
C ILE A 65 -10.88 5.72 -14.51
N ASP A 66 -9.97 4.82 -14.88
CA ASP A 66 -9.30 4.92 -16.16
C ASP A 66 -10.08 4.07 -17.16
N GLU A 67 -10.55 4.70 -18.22
CA GLU A 67 -11.04 4.00 -19.41
C GLU A 67 -9.81 3.59 -20.22
N GLU A 68 -9.21 2.44 -19.90
CA GLU A 68 -8.20 1.84 -20.77
C GLU A 68 -8.90 1.24 -21.99
N ALA A 69 -8.74 1.89 -23.14
CA ALA A 69 -9.21 1.39 -24.44
C ALA A 69 -8.40 0.14 -24.85
N THR A 70 -8.77 -1.02 -24.31
CA THR A 70 -8.22 -2.31 -24.76
C THR A 70 -9.01 -2.86 -25.95
N ALA A 71 -8.33 -3.57 -26.86
CA ALA A 71 -8.89 -4.11 -28.12
C ALA A 71 -10.05 -5.12 -27.97
N LEU A 72 -10.45 -5.47 -26.74
CA LEU A 72 -11.52 -6.41 -26.40
C LEU A 72 -12.75 -5.75 -25.74
N GLY A 73 -12.79 -4.41 -25.64
CA GLY A 73 -13.90 -3.64 -25.06
C GLY A 73 -13.47 -2.79 -23.86
N ASP A 74 -14.35 -1.85 -23.48
CA ASP A 74 -14.18 -0.94 -22.34
C ASP A 74 -14.28 -1.71 -21.02
N ASN A 75 -13.13 -2.12 -20.46
CA ASN A 75 -13.05 -2.61 -19.09
C ASN A 75 -12.68 -1.41 -18.19
N PRO A 76 -13.62 -0.86 -17.41
CA PRO A 76 -13.31 0.24 -16.50
C PRO A 76 -12.35 -0.25 -15.41
N VAL A 77 -11.10 0.22 -15.44
CA VAL A 77 -10.11 -0.11 -14.42
C VAL A 77 -10.23 0.93 -13.30
N GLN A 78 -10.70 0.49 -12.13
CA GLN A 78 -10.83 1.36 -10.98
C GLN A 78 -9.44 1.61 -10.38
N LYS A 79 -9.05 2.89 -10.30
CA LYS A 79 -7.86 3.34 -9.59
C LYS A 79 -8.25 3.83 -8.19
N LEU A 80 -7.47 3.42 -7.20
CA LEU A 80 -7.55 3.87 -5.82
C LEU A 80 -6.31 4.71 -5.51
N GLU A 81 -6.53 5.94 -5.05
CA GLU A 81 -5.48 6.81 -4.54
C GLU A 81 -5.58 6.85 -3.02
N PHE A 82 -4.47 6.55 -2.35
CA PHE A 82 -4.43 6.54 -0.89
C PHE A 82 -3.06 6.95 -0.37
N ILE A 83 -3.03 7.37 0.89
CA ILE A 83 -1.81 7.69 1.62
C ILE A 83 -1.60 6.64 2.70
N SER A 84 -0.39 6.07 2.74
CA SER A 84 0.09 5.25 3.85
C SER A 84 1.05 6.07 4.71
N ILE A 85 0.90 6.00 6.04
CA ILE A 85 1.80 6.65 6.99
C ILE A 85 2.55 5.59 7.77
N GLU A 86 3.84 5.50 7.49
CA GLU A 86 4.76 4.51 8.04
C GLU A 86 5.75 5.18 9.01
N THR A 87 6.23 4.40 9.97
CA THR A 87 7.21 4.83 10.98
C THR A 87 8.61 4.33 10.69
N GLY A 88 8.79 3.51 9.64
CA GLY A 88 10.07 2.94 9.23
C GLY A 88 10.50 1.73 10.07
N SER A 89 9.81 1.46 11.18
CA SER A 89 9.95 0.24 11.99
C SER A 89 8.94 -0.85 11.64
N GLU A 90 8.09 -0.66 10.61
CA GLU A 90 7.20 -1.73 10.15
C GLU A 90 7.98 -2.93 9.63
N THR A 91 7.44 -4.12 9.90
CA THR A 91 7.90 -5.36 9.29
C THR A 91 7.67 -5.32 7.77
N PRO A 92 8.46 -6.05 6.96
CA PRO A 92 8.33 -6.02 5.51
C PRO A 92 6.90 -6.29 5.02
N GLU A 93 6.14 -7.14 5.72
CA GLU A 93 4.78 -7.52 5.37
C GLU A 93 3.78 -6.36 5.54
N LYS A 94 4.06 -5.41 6.43
CA LYS A 94 3.22 -4.22 6.68
C LYS A 94 3.59 -3.00 5.85
N ARG A 95 4.73 -3.04 5.17
CA ARG A 95 5.17 -1.93 4.30
C ARG A 95 4.39 -1.92 3.01
N VAL A 96 3.82 -0.78 2.66
CA VAL A 96 3.14 -0.57 1.39
C VAL A 96 4.18 -0.39 0.30
N GLU A 97 4.20 -1.31 -0.66
CA GLU A 97 5.21 -1.38 -1.72
C GLU A 97 4.51 -1.73 -3.05
N GLU A 98 5.16 -1.35 -4.16
CA GLU A 98 4.69 -1.67 -5.50
C GLU A 98 4.66 -3.18 -5.74
N GLY A 99 3.64 -3.66 -6.45
CA GLY A 99 3.41 -5.08 -6.71
C GLY A 99 2.70 -5.84 -5.59
N LYS A 100 2.48 -5.22 -4.41
CA LYS A 100 1.63 -5.81 -3.36
C LYS A 100 0.15 -5.60 -3.64
N VAL A 101 -0.68 -6.48 -3.10
CA VAL A 101 -2.13 -6.40 -3.27
C VAL A 101 -2.76 -5.78 -2.04
N LEU A 102 -3.51 -4.71 -2.22
CA LEU A 102 -4.34 -4.08 -1.22
C LEU A 102 -5.77 -4.56 -1.37
N ILE A 103 -6.33 -5.16 -0.33
CA ILE A 103 -7.75 -5.50 -0.24
C ILE A 103 -8.46 -4.36 0.48
N TYR A 104 -9.33 -3.68 -0.24
CA TYR A 104 -10.13 -2.57 0.27
C TYR A 104 -11.58 -2.74 -0.21
N ASP A 105 -12.53 -2.63 0.71
CA ASP A 105 -13.97 -2.79 0.45
C ASP A 105 -14.34 -4.09 -0.31
N GLY A 106 -13.68 -5.19 0.06
CA GLY A 106 -13.87 -6.51 -0.58
C GLY A 106 -13.29 -6.64 -1.99
N LYS A 107 -12.69 -5.58 -2.54
CA LYS A 107 -12.01 -5.59 -3.84
C LYS A 107 -10.50 -5.68 -3.67
N GLN A 108 -9.84 -6.32 -4.63
CA GLN A 108 -8.39 -6.41 -4.68
C GLN A 108 -7.85 -5.32 -5.60
N PHE A 109 -6.84 -4.59 -5.12
CA PHE A 109 -6.15 -3.57 -5.88
C PHE A 109 -4.65 -3.87 -5.89
N ASN A 110 -4.03 -3.98 -7.05
CA ASN A 110 -2.59 -4.07 -7.17
C ASN A 110 -1.95 -2.68 -7.02
N ILE A 111 -1.01 -2.52 -6.10
CA ILE A 111 -0.31 -1.25 -5.88
C ILE A 111 0.67 -1.04 -7.04
N ILE A 112 0.41 0.01 -7.82
CA ILE A 112 1.20 0.36 -9.01
C ILE A 112 2.26 1.42 -8.73
N LEU A 113 2.05 2.23 -7.70
CA LEU A 113 2.95 3.31 -7.32
C LEU A 113 2.94 3.44 -5.81
N ALA A 114 4.13 3.52 -5.20
CA ALA A 114 4.28 3.86 -3.79
C ALA A 114 5.43 4.86 -3.63
N SER A 115 5.12 6.15 -3.69
CA SER A 115 6.11 7.23 -3.64
C SER A 115 6.36 7.70 -2.20
N PRO A 116 7.53 7.40 -1.58
CA PRO A 116 7.81 7.77 -0.20
C PRO A 116 8.32 9.21 -0.08
N ALA A 117 7.70 9.96 0.82
CA ALA A 117 8.18 11.25 1.31
C ALA A 117 8.62 11.10 2.78
N THR A 118 9.93 11.19 3.02
CA THR A 118 10.49 11.10 4.38
C THR A 118 10.46 12.46 5.07
N LEU A 119 9.88 12.51 6.27
CA LEU A 119 9.86 13.68 7.13
C LEU A 119 10.68 13.45 8.39
N ALA A 120 11.71 14.30 8.56
CA ALA A 120 12.58 14.32 9.73
C ALA A 120 13.24 12.97 10.09
N GLY A 121 13.35 12.03 9.14
CA GLY A 121 13.97 10.72 9.33
C GLY A 121 13.19 9.72 10.19
N GLU A 122 12.01 10.10 10.71
CA GLU A 122 11.20 9.26 11.63
C GLU A 122 9.85 8.85 11.03
N LEU A 123 9.36 9.56 10.01
CA LEU A 123 8.02 9.36 9.47
C LEU A 123 8.08 9.31 7.94
N ILE A 124 7.52 8.26 7.37
CA ILE A 124 7.51 8.00 5.93
C ILE A 124 6.05 8.12 5.49
N ILE A 125 5.75 9.09 4.64
CA ILE A 125 4.43 9.26 4.05
C ILE A 125 4.51 8.76 2.62
N LYS A 126 3.76 7.71 2.29
CA LYS A 126 3.72 7.18 0.94
C LYS A 126 2.44 7.62 0.26
N GLU A 127 2.57 8.34 -0.84
CA GLU A 127 1.46 8.55 -1.77
C GLU A 127 1.39 7.34 -2.69
N CYS A 128 0.27 6.63 -2.63
CA CYS A 128 0.08 5.36 -3.27
C CYS A 128 -1.05 5.40 -4.29
N GLN A 129 -0.83 4.68 -5.40
CA GLN A 129 -1.87 4.39 -6.38
C GLN A 129 -1.99 2.89 -6.54
N ALA A 130 -3.22 2.39 -6.60
CA ALA A 130 -3.50 0.99 -6.85
C ALA A 130 -4.59 0.83 -7.93
N ARG A 131 -4.51 -0.24 -8.72
CA ARG A 131 -5.47 -0.58 -9.79
C ARG A 131 -6.26 -1.81 -9.40
N SER A 132 -7.57 -1.79 -9.60
CA SER A 132 -8.44 -2.94 -9.36
C SER A 132 -7.99 -4.13 -10.19
N MET A 133 -7.91 -5.29 -9.56
CA MET A 133 -7.70 -6.54 -10.27
C MET A 133 -9.06 -7.07 -10.76
N PRO A 134 -9.13 -7.64 -11.97
CA PRO A 134 -10.34 -8.28 -12.51
C PRO A 134 -10.72 -9.55 -11.76
#